data_AF-A0A4R2NE76-F1
#
_entry.id   AF-A0A4R2NE76-F1
#
_cell.length_a   1.000
_cell.length_b   1.000
_cell.length_c   1.000
_cell.angle_alpha   90.00
_cell.angle_beta   90.00
_cell.angle_gamma   90.00
#
_symmetry.space_group_name_H-M   'P 1'
#
loop_
_entity.id
_entity.type
_entity.pdbx_description
1 polymer ?
#
loop_
_entity_poly.entity_id
_entity_poly.type
_entity_poly.pdbx_seq_one_letter_code
_entity_poly.pdbx_strand_id
1 'polypeptide(L)'
;MLRIDAGFHSATLLAGLEARGINYVSRLRANPALDREAAPHMKRPVEGRPAPPRMWLRELRYQAETWDRARLVILVVKEREDDLLLDRFFLVTSLTLAEMSREDILEHYRARGTAEGHMAS
;
A
#
# COMPACT_ATOMS: atom_id res chain seq x y z
N MET A 1 14.10 -6.54 -4.99
CA MET A 1 12.68 -6.75 -4.67
C MET A 1 11.83 -6.66 -5.92
N LEU A 2 10.98 -7.66 -6.18
CA LEU A 2 10.02 -7.67 -7.29
C LEU A 2 8.88 -6.68 -7.05
N ARG A 3 8.48 -5.95 -8.08
CA ARG A 3 7.25 -5.16 -8.09
C ARG A 3 6.20 -5.91 -8.89
N ILE A 4 5.03 -6.14 -8.30
CA ILE A 4 3.92 -6.83 -8.98
C ILE A 4 2.74 -5.86 -9.07
N ASP A 5 2.36 -5.48 -10.29
CA ASP A 5 1.21 -4.59 -10.53
C ASP A 5 -0.12 -5.36 -10.56
N ALA A 6 -1.24 -4.64 -10.44
CA ALA A 6 -2.51 -5.16 -9.97
C ALA A 6 -3.07 -6.31 -10.85
N GLY A 7 -3.10 -7.50 -10.25
CA GLY A 7 -3.90 -8.66 -10.62
C GLY A 7 -4.21 -9.42 -9.33
N PHE A 8 -5.22 -10.29 -9.29
CA PHE A 8 -5.53 -11.06 -8.08
C PHE A 8 -4.33 -11.96 -7.74
N HIS A 9 -3.47 -11.52 -6.81
CA HIS A 9 -2.32 -12.30 -6.38
C HIS A 9 -2.85 -13.51 -5.63
N SER A 10 -2.77 -14.69 -6.25
CA SER A 10 -3.10 -15.93 -5.56
C SER A 10 -2.17 -16.07 -4.34
N ALA A 11 -2.72 -16.56 -3.23
CA ALA A 11 -1.96 -16.91 -2.05
C ALA A 11 -0.72 -17.76 -2.38
N THR A 12 -0.87 -18.66 -3.36
CA THR A 12 0.18 -19.53 -3.87
C THR A 12 1.35 -18.76 -4.47
N LEU A 13 1.10 -17.65 -5.17
CA LEU A 13 2.16 -16.84 -5.77
C LEU A 13 3.01 -16.19 -4.67
N LEU A 14 2.36 -15.49 -3.73
CA LEU A 14 3.06 -14.79 -2.66
C LEU A 14 3.83 -15.77 -1.76
N ALA A 15 3.20 -16.89 -1.39
CA ALA A 15 3.87 -17.95 -0.63
C ALA A 15 5.04 -18.58 -1.40
N GLY A 16 4.89 -18.76 -2.72
CA GLY A 16 5.94 -19.30 -3.58
C GLY A 16 7.15 -18.38 -3.74
N LEU A 17 6.95 -17.06 -3.70
CA LEU A 17 8.02 -16.05 -3.68
C LEU A 17 8.74 -16.05 -2.33
N GLU A 18 7.98 -16.08 -1.23
CA GLU A 18 8.52 -16.16 0.14
C GLU A 18 9.37 -17.41 0.34
N ALA A 19 8.89 -18.57 -0.11
CA ALA A 19 9.62 -19.84 -0.02
C ALA A 19 10.94 -19.84 -0.81
N ARG A 20 11.08 -18.96 -1.80
CA ARG A 20 12.30 -18.77 -2.61
C ARG A 20 13.19 -17.65 -2.08
N GLY A 21 12.82 -16.99 -0.98
CA GLY A 21 13.54 -15.82 -0.45
C GLY A 21 13.46 -14.59 -1.36
N ILE A 22 12.45 -14.52 -2.24
CA ILE A 22 12.31 -13.41 -3.19
C ILE A 22 11.42 -12.33 -2.57
N ASN A 23 12.04 -11.19 -2.23
CA ASN A 23 11.30 -10.06 -1.70
C ASN A 23 10.39 -9.40 -2.75
N TYR A 24 9.18 -9.02 -2.36
CA TYR A 24 8.22 -8.35 -3.23
C TYR A 24 7.53 -7.15 -2.57
N VAL A 25 7.05 -6.24 -3.41
CA VAL A 25 6.05 -5.23 -3.09
C VAL A 25 4.97 -5.24 -4.17
N SER A 26 3.71 -5.21 -3.77
CA SER A 26 2.59 -5.33 -4.69
C SER A 26 1.37 -4.54 -4.23
N ARG A 27 0.59 -4.01 -5.18
CA ARG A 27 -0.66 -3.31 -4.85
C ARG A 27 -1.80 -4.31 -4.64
N LEU A 28 -2.47 -4.22 -3.49
CA LEU A 28 -3.71 -4.97 -3.25
C LEU A 28 -4.91 -4.22 -3.83
N ARG A 29 -5.86 -4.98 -4.38
CA ARG A 29 -7.21 -4.48 -4.64
C ARG A 29 -7.89 -4.19 -3.30
N ALA A 30 -8.45 -2.99 -3.16
CA ALA A 30 -9.27 -2.66 -2.00
C ALA A 30 -10.47 -3.61 -1.88
N ASN A 31 -10.82 -3.99 -0.66
CA ASN A 31 -11.95 -4.85 -0.36
C ASN A 31 -12.57 -4.42 0.99
N PRO A 32 -13.79 -4.85 1.32
CA PRO A 32 -14.48 -4.42 2.55
C PRO A 32 -13.69 -4.66 3.84
N ALA A 33 -12.85 -5.71 3.92
CA ALA A 33 -12.02 -5.96 5.08
C ALA A 33 -10.89 -4.93 5.20
N LEU A 34 -10.15 -4.67 4.13
CA LEU A 34 -9.11 -3.63 4.07
C LEU A 34 -9.69 -2.22 4.27
N ASP A 35 -10.92 -1.97 3.82
CA ASP A 35 -11.67 -0.73 4.09
C ASP A 35 -11.92 -0.51 5.58
N ARG A 36 -12.33 -1.57 6.29
CA ARG A 36 -12.55 -1.50 7.74
C ARG A 36 -11.25 -1.22 8.50
N GLU A 37 -10.15 -1.86 8.10
CA GLU A 37 -8.82 -1.61 8.68
C GLU A 37 -8.34 -0.18 8.41
N ALA A 38 -8.67 0.38 7.24
CA ALA A 38 -8.28 1.74 6.89
C ALA A 38 -9.16 2.83 7.54
N ALA A 39 -10.44 2.54 7.81
CA ALA A 39 -11.42 3.49 8.34
C ALA A 39 -10.91 4.40 9.49
N PRO A 40 -10.22 3.91 10.54
CA PRO A 40 -9.71 4.78 11.61
C PRO A 40 -8.66 5.80 11.14
N HIS A 41 -8.01 5.54 10.00
CA HIS A 41 -6.97 6.40 9.41
C HIS A 41 -7.48 7.33 8.31
N MET A 42 -8.75 7.22 7.93
CA MET A 42 -9.42 8.04 6.91
C MET A 42 -9.95 9.35 7.49
N LYS A 43 -9.10 10.07 8.24
CA LYS A 43 -9.43 11.36 8.83
C LYS A 43 -8.28 12.33 8.61
N ARG A 44 -8.62 13.59 8.29
CA ARG A 44 -7.62 14.65 8.16
C ARG A 44 -7.02 14.93 9.55
N PRO A 45 -5.69 15.02 9.68
CA PRO A 45 -5.06 15.41 10.94
C PRO A 45 -5.53 16.82 11.35
N VAL A 46 -5.78 17.01 12.64
CA VAL A 46 -6.43 18.21 13.22
C VAL A 46 -5.49 19.41 13.38
N GLU A 47 -4.16 19.24 13.30
CA GLU A 47 -3.19 20.31 13.59
C GLU A 47 -2.55 21.00 12.35
N GLY A 48 -2.74 22.32 12.26
CA GLY A 48 -1.74 23.38 12.00
C GLY A 48 -0.99 23.50 10.65
N ARG A 49 -1.30 24.56 9.88
CA ARG A 49 -0.61 25.22 8.71
C ARG A 49 -0.16 24.32 7.51
N PRO A 50 -0.45 24.70 6.24
CA PRO A 50 -0.42 23.75 5.11
C PRO A 50 0.97 23.55 4.49
N ALA A 51 1.22 22.32 4.00
CA ALA A 51 2.16 22.04 2.91
C ALA A 51 1.58 20.92 2.01
N PRO A 52 1.76 20.99 0.68
CA PRO A 52 1.18 20.04 -0.29
C PRO A 52 2.05 18.79 -0.51
N PRO A 53 1.51 17.71 -1.12
CA PRO A 53 0.25 17.04 -0.82
C PRO A 53 0.37 16.15 0.43
N ARG A 54 -0.69 16.09 1.27
CA ARG A 54 -0.65 15.27 2.50
C ARG A 54 -0.82 13.80 2.16
N MET A 55 0.30 13.10 2.11
CA MET A 55 0.31 11.65 2.09
C MET A 55 0.84 11.14 3.42
N TRP A 56 0.20 10.12 3.97
CA TRP A 56 0.71 9.42 5.15
C TRP A 56 0.60 7.91 5.00
N LEU A 57 1.53 7.25 5.67
CA LEU A 57 1.69 5.80 5.63
C LEU A 57 1.29 5.21 6.98
N ARG A 58 0.57 4.10 6.95
CA ARG A 58 0.25 3.29 8.13
C ARG A 58 0.60 1.84 7.85
N GLU A 59 1.18 1.18 8.84
CA GLU A 59 1.36 -0.26 8.78
C GLU A 59 0.08 -0.95 9.24
N LEU A 60 -0.26 -2.04 8.58
CA LEU A 60 -1.35 -2.94 8.93
C LEU A 60 -0.83 -4.37 8.83
N ARG A 61 -1.35 -5.27 9.65
CA ARG A 61 -1.18 -6.70 9.46
C ARG A 61 -2.48 -7.27 8.94
N TYR A 62 -2.45 -7.78 7.71
CA TYR A 62 -3.64 -8.29 7.04
C TYR A 62 -3.41 -9.71 6.53
N GLN A 63 -4.41 -10.57 6.75
CA GLN A 63 -4.46 -11.91 6.22
C GLN A 63 -5.74 -12.04 5.40
N ALA A 64 -5.60 -12.16 4.07
CA ALA A 64 -6.74 -12.55 3.25
C ALA A 64 -7.15 -13.99 3.58
N GLU A 65 -8.42 -14.33 3.39
CA GLU A 65 -8.94 -15.68 3.68
C GLU A 65 -8.17 -16.79 2.95
N THR A 66 -7.71 -16.52 1.73
CA THR A 66 -6.94 -17.48 0.93
C THR A 66 -5.48 -17.59 1.37
N TRP A 67 -4.99 -16.68 2.23
CA TRP A 67 -3.60 -16.64 2.64
C TRP A 67 -3.36 -17.51 3.88
N ASP A 68 -2.29 -18.30 3.82
CA ASP A 68 -1.83 -19.12 4.94
C ASP A 68 -1.33 -18.31 6.15
N ARG A 69 -0.91 -17.04 5.93
CA ARG A 69 -0.38 -16.16 6.97
C ARG A 69 -0.71 -14.70 6.74
N ALA A 70 -0.71 -13.93 7.82
CA ALA A 70 -0.73 -12.48 7.78
C ALA A 70 0.55 -11.91 7.15
N ARG A 71 0.40 -10.81 6.42
CA ARG A 71 1.50 -10.09 5.77
C ARG A 71 1.48 -8.62 6.15
N LEU A 72 2.63 -7.97 6.02
CA LEU A 72 2.73 -6.53 6.20
C LEU A 72 2.02 -5.85 5.02
N VAL A 73 1.10 -4.96 5.36
CA VAL A 73 0.40 -4.08 4.42
C VAL A 73 0.67 -2.64 4.80
N ILE A 74 1.16 -1.86 3.82
CA ILE A 74 1.29 -0.41 3.94
C ILE A 74 0.04 0.21 3.36
N LEU A 75 -0.79 0.79 4.24
CA LEU A 75 -1.85 1.70 3.85
C LEU A 75 -1.22 3.05 3.48
N VAL A 76 -1.48 3.48 2.25
CA VAL A 76 -1.09 4.79 1.74
C VAL A 76 -2.35 5.62 1.62
N VAL A 77 -2.47 6.65 2.44
CA VAL A 77 -3.57 7.62 2.37
C VAL A 77 -3.07 8.88 1.67
N LYS A 78 -3.87 9.40 0.74
CA LYS A 78 -3.58 10.57 -0.07
C LYS A 78 -4.68 11.61 0.12
N GLU A 79 -4.28 12.80 0.51
CA GLU A 79 -5.10 14.01 0.41
C GLU A 79 -4.76 14.71 -0.90
N ARG A 80 -5.79 15.03 -1.70
CA ARG A 80 -5.67 15.94 -2.84
C ARG A 80 -6.45 17.20 -2.49
N GLU A 81 -5.95 18.35 -2.91
CA GLU A 81 -6.52 19.67 -2.54
C GLU A 81 -8.01 19.79 -2.91
N ASP A 82 -8.38 19.26 -4.07
CA ASP A 82 -9.76 19.28 -4.61
C ASP A 82 -10.66 18.11 -4.16
N ASP A 83 -10.14 17.14 -3.40
CA ASP A 83 -10.93 15.96 -3.06
C ASP A 83 -11.73 16.17 -1.77
N LEU A 84 -13.04 15.93 -1.86
CA LEU A 84 -13.93 15.95 -0.70
C LEU A 84 -13.57 14.83 0.30
N LEU A 85 -12.99 13.74 -0.20
CA LEU A 85 -12.61 12.57 0.58
C LEU A 85 -11.10 12.29 0.45
N LEU A 86 -10.58 11.46 1.34
CA LEU A 86 -9.21 10.98 1.23
C LEU A 86 -9.19 9.77 0.28
N ASP A 87 -8.20 9.73 -0.61
CA ASP A 87 -7.93 8.54 -1.42
C ASP A 87 -7.01 7.58 -0.67
N ARG A 88 -7.09 6.29 -0.98
CA ARG A 88 -6.19 5.29 -0.38
C ARG A 88 -5.86 4.14 -1.31
N PHE A 89 -4.71 3.52 -1.06
CA PHE A 89 -4.38 2.22 -1.62
C PHE A 89 -3.47 1.44 -0.66
N PHE A 90 -3.30 0.16 -0.96
CA PHE A 90 -2.58 -0.78 -0.10
C PHE A 90 -1.44 -1.41 -0.85
N LEU A 91 -0.28 -1.48 -0.20
CA LEU A 91 0.86 -2.24 -0.68
C LEU A 91 1.09 -3.42 0.26
N VAL A 92 1.08 -4.65 -0.26
CA VAL A 92 1.57 -5.82 0.47
C VAL A 92 3.05 -6.03 0.18
N THR A 93 3.81 -6.42 1.20
CA THR A 93 5.23 -6.75 1.05
C THR A 93 5.63 -7.92 1.92
N SER A 94 6.65 -8.66 1.48
CA SER A 94 7.32 -9.69 2.29
C SER A 94 8.37 -9.11 3.25
N LEU A 95 8.72 -7.83 3.08
CA LEU A 95 9.71 -7.15 3.93
C LEU A 95 9.15 -6.87 5.32
N THR A 96 10.06 -6.82 6.29
CA THR A 96 9.81 -6.25 7.60
C THR A 96 10.19 -4.77 7.64
N LEU A 97 9.63 -4.01 8.59
CA LEU A 97 10.03 -2.61 8.80
C LEU A 97 11.46 -2.44 9.34
N ALA A 98 12.11 -3.53 9.78
CA ALA A 98 13.53 -3.51 10.12
C ALA A 98 14.42 -3.60 8.87
N GLU A 99 13.91 -4.20 7.79
CA GLU A 99 14.63 -4.31 6.50
C GLU A 99 14.44 -3.05 5.64
N MET A 100 13.26 -2.44 5.65
CA MET A 100 12.96 -1.28 4.82
C MET A 100 11.82 -0.43 5.42
N SER A 101 12.00 0.89 5.41
CA SER A 101 10.98 1.83 5.90
C SER A 101 9.74 1.83 5.00
N ARG A 102 8.60 2.30 5.51
CA ARG A 102 7.34 2.37 4.73
C ARG A 102 7.49 3.31 3.54
N GLU A 103 8.21 4.39 3.75
CA GLU A 103 8.57 5.43 2.79
C GLU A 103 9.39 4.82 1.66
N ASP A 104 10.49 4.13 2.00
CA ASP A 104 11.34 3.42 1.04
C ASP A 104 10.57 2.34 0.26
N ILE A 105 9.69 1.56 0.93
CA ILE A 105 8.83 0.57 0.27
C ILE A 105 7.92 1.24 -0.78
N LEU A 106 7.33 2.38 -0.43
CA LEU A 106 6.48 3.14 -1.34
C LEU A 106 7.28 3.75 -2.49
N GLU A 107 8.46 4.31 -2.21
CA GLU A 107 9.36 4.83 -3.24
C GLU A 107 9.79 3.73 -4.21
N HIS A 108 10.16 2.55 -3.70
CA HIS A 108 10.50 1.39 -4.52
C HIS A 108 9.34 0.93 -5.39
N TYR A 109 8.11 0.92 -4.85
CA TYR A 109 6.90 0.64 -5.63
C TYR A 109 6.70 1.69 -6.76
N ARG A 110 6.94 2.97 -6.45
CA ARG A 110 6.81 4.11 -7.38
C ARG A 110 7.93 4.23 -8.40
N ALA A 111 9.12 3.71 -8.13
CA ALA A 111 10.33 3.83 -8.94
C ALA A 111 10.28 3.01 -10.25
N ARG A 112 9.28 3.28 -11.10
CA ARG A 112 9.21 3.13 -12.57
C ARG A 112 7.78 3.41 -13.05
N GLY A 113 7.25 4.56 -12.66
CA GLY A 113 5.97 5.11 -13.13
C GLY A 113 6.09 6.48 -13.79
N THR A 114 7.31 6.95 -14.10
CA THR A 114 7.52 8.17 -14.92
C THR A 114 7.51 7.83 -16.41
N ALA A 115 6.63 6.90 -16.78
CA ALA A 115 6.11 6.71 -18.12
C ALA A 115 4.65 6.30 -17.90
N GLU A 116 3.74 7.20 -18.26
CA GLU A 116 2.27 7.04 -18.32
C GLU A 116 1.50 7.29 -17.01
N GLY A 117 0.75 8.40 -17.01
CA GLY A 117 -0.16 8.79 -15.93
C GLY A 117 -0.81 10.17 -16.06
N HIS A 118 -0.84 10.78 -17.25
CA HIS A 118 -1.85 11.80 -17.55
C HIS A 118 -3.20 11.08 -17.72
N MET A 119 -4.02 11.03 -16.67
CA MET A 119 -5.49 11.01 -16.78
C MET A 119 -6.14 11.05 -15.40
N ALA A 120 -6.51 12.27 -14.99
CA ALA A 120 -7.79 12.60 -14.38
C ALA A 120 -7.85 14.14 -14.43
N SER A 121 -8.39 14.64 -15.54
CA SER A 121 -9.02 15.97 -15.60
C SER A 121 -10.27 15.99 -14.74
#